data_AF-A0A924YPK8-F1
#
_entry.id   AF-A0A924YPK8-F1
#
_cell.length_a   1.000
_cell.length_b   1.000
_cell.length_c   1.000
_cell.angle_alpha   90.00
_cell.angle_beta   90.00
_cell.angle_gamma   90.00
#
_symmetry.space_group_name_H-M   'P 1'
#
loop_
_entity.id
_entity.type
_entity.pdbx_description
1 polymer ?
#
loop_
_entity_poly.entity_id
_entity_poly.type
_entity_poly.pdbx_seq_one_letter_code
_entity_poly.pdbx_strand_id
1 'polypeptide(L)'
;MPNNKDAWLKRAEFSGQHGDDSTRIACLVSAVDTEPTNPGLVSEVAWQVCRYINDHLAEIPKARRGVYLASIRSHMEKLSESLDATGLSRLAWLFLLEDDQPNAWKYANEGCKKDSANGHCIKILERLDRAQMK
;
A
#
# COMPACT_ATOMS: atom_id res chain seq x y z
N MET A 1 -11.47 -17.84 -10.36
CA MET A 1 -10.37 -18.80 -10.52
C MET A 1 -9.38 -18.51 -9.41
N PRO A 2 -9.05 -19.47 -8.52
CA PRO A 2 -8.19 -19.19 -7.37
C PRO A 2 -6.74 -18.87 -7.74
N ASN A 3 -6.22 -19.38 -8.86
CA ASN A 3 -4.79 -19.30 -9.22
C ASN A 3 -4.50 -18.43 -10.44
N ASN A 4 -5.37 -17.48 -10.78
CA ASN A 4 -5.19 -16.63 -11.96
C ASN A 4 -5.30 -15.16 -11.56
N LYS A 5 -4.15 -14.49 -11.46
CA LYS A 5 -4.02 -13.06 -11.18
C LYS A 5 -4.83 -12.20 -12.14
N ASP A 6 -4.74 -12.44 -13.45
CA ASP A 6 -5.42 -11.60 -14.45
C ASP A 6 -6.94 -11.70 -14.33
N ALA A 7 -7.46 -12.87 -13.94
CA ALA A 7 -8.87 -13.04 -13.64
C ALA A 7 -9.30 -12.22 -12.41
N TRP A 8 -8.44 -12.16 -11.38
CA TRP A 8 -8.68 -11.30 -10.21
C TRP A 8 -8.64 -9.81 -10.56
N LEU A 9 -7.67 -9.38 -11.35
CA LEU A 9 -7.55 -7.97 -11.79
C LEU A 9 -8.76 -7.54 -12.64
N LYS A 10 -9.20 -8.36 -13.60
CA LYS A 10 -10.41 -8.09 -14.40
C LYS A 10 -11.66 -7.98 -13.52
N ARG A 11 -11.77 -8.83 -12.49
CA ARG A 11 -12.90 -8.78 -11.56
C ARG A 11 -12.82 -7.53 -10.66
N ALA A 12 -11.62 -7.12 -10.25
CA ALA A 12 -11.43 -5.89 -9.49
C ALA A 12 -11.86 -4.66 -10.31
N GLU A 13 -11.47 -4.61 -11.58
CA GLU A 13 -11.89 -3.57 -12.52
C GLU A 13 -13.41 -3.54 -12.68
N PHE A 14 -14.04 -4.68 -12.97
CA PHE A 14 -15.49 -4.79 -13.10
C PHE A 14 -16.22 -4.32 -11.85
N SER A 15 -15.77 -4.74 -10.66
CA SER A 15 -16.40 -4.35 -9.40
C SER A 15 -16.26 -2.86 -9.13
N GLY A 16 -15.11 -2.27 -9.45
CA GLY A 16 -14.87 -0.83 -9.36
C GLY A 16 -15.80 0.00 -10.27
N GLN A 17 -16.05 -0.47 -11.49
CA GLN A 17 -16.98 0.19 -12.42
C GLN A 17 -18.43 0.21 -11.90
N HIS A 18 -18.79 -0.71 -10.99
CA HIS A 18 -20.14 -0.83 -10.43
C HIS A 18 -20.24 -0.33 -8.98
N GLY A 19 -19.20 0.31 -8.45
CA GLY A 19 -19.18 0.85 -7.09
C GLY A 19 -19.09 -0.20 -5.98
N ASP A 20 -18.74 -1.46 -6.31
CA ASP A 20 -18.48 -2.50 -5.30
C ASP A 20 -17.01 -2.50 -4.90
N ASP A 21 -16.63 -1.49 -4.11
CA ASP A 21 -15.26 -1.32 -3.64
C ASP A 21 -14.79 -2.44 -2.71
N SER A 22 -15.73 -3.06 -1.98
CA SER A 22 -15.42 -4.18 -1.10
C SER A 22 -14.93 -5.38 -1.89
N THR A 23 -15.66 -5.74 -2.95
CA THR A 23 -15.25 -6.81 -3.87
C THR A 23 -14.01 -6.42 -4.65
N ARG A 24 -13.89 -5.16 -5.08
CA ARG A 24 -12.70 -4.66 -5.77
C ARG A 24 -11.43 -4.89 -4.94
N ILE A 25 -11.41 -4.45 -3.68
CA ILE A 25 -10.24 -4.62 -2.81
C ILE A 25 -9.94 -6.08 -2.55
N ALA A 26 -10.97 -6.90 -2.28
CA ALA A 26 -10.78 -8.34 -2.07
C ALA A 26 -10.15 -9.02 -3.31
N CYS A 27 -10.55 -8.62 -4.52
CA CYS A 27 -9.97 -9.12 -5.76
C CYS A 27 -8.52 -8.64 -5.95
N LEU A 28 -8.20 -7.38 -5.64
CA LEU A 28 -6.83 -6.86 -5.70
C LEU A 28 -5.90 -7.62 -4.72
N VAL A 29 -6.36 -7.87 -3.49
CA VAL A 29 -5.61 -8.68 -2.50
C VAL A 29 -5.41 -10.10 -3.02
N SER A 30 -6.45 -10.72 -3.58
CA SER A 30 -6.35 -12.07 -4.16
C SER A 30 -5.37 -12.14 -5.34
N ALA A 31 -5.26 -11.07 -6.15
CA ALA A 31 -4.28 -10.98 -7.22
C ALA A 31 -2.85 -10.96 -6.67
N VAL A 32 -2.61 -10.18 -5.61
CA VAL A 32 -1.32 -10.14 -4.90
C VAL A 32 -0.99 -11.49 -4.28
N ASP A 33 -1.95 -12.14 -3.62
CA ASP A 33 -1.73 -13.46 -3.00
C ASP A 33 -1.42 -14.55 -4.04
N THR A 34 -1.84 -14.36 -5.30
CA THR A 34 -1.51 -15.25 -6.41
C THR A 34 -0.07 -15.06 -6.93
N GLU A 35 0.43 -13.82 -6.95
CA GLU A 35 1.80 -13.48 -7.37
C GLU A 35 2.51 -12.58 -6.34
N PRO A 36 2.78 -13.08 -5.12
CA PRO A 36 3.27 -12.25 -4.02
C PRO A 36 4.73 -11.82 -4.20
N THR A 37 5.46 -12.43 -5.13
CA THR A 37 6.85 -12.13 -5.44
C THR A 37 7.01 -11.14 -6.60
N ASN A 38 5.92 -10.63 -7.18
CA ASN A 38 5.94 -9.68 -8.29
C ASN A 38 5.95 -8.24 -7.75
N PRO A 39 7.10 -7.54 -7.71
CA PRO A 39 7.20 -6.25 -7.03
C PRO A 39 6.34 -5.16 -7.69
N GLY A 40 6.21 -5.22 -9.02
CA GLY A 40 5.36 -4.30 -9.78
C GLY A 40 3.89 -4.45 -9.41
N LEU A 41 3.39 -5.69 -9.35
CA LEU A 41 2.01 -5.97 -8.96
C LEU A 41 1.73 -5.52 -7.52
N VAL A 42 2.56 -5.94 -6.58
CA VAL A 42 2.37 -5.64 -5.16
C VAL A 42 2.40 -4.13 -4.92
N SER A 43 3.37 -3.43 -5.53
CA SER A 43 3.50 -1.98 -5.41
C SER A 43 2.31 -1.24 -6.03
N GLU A 44 1.82 -1.68 -7.19
CA GLU A 44 0.67 -1.07 -7.87
C GLU A 44 -0.63 -1.27 -7.06
N VAL A 45 -0.88 -2.49 -6.59
CA VAL A 45 -2.05 -2.79 -5.75
C VAL A 45 -2.00 -2.00 -4.44
N ALA A 46 -0.82 -1.90 -3.81
CA ALA A 46 -0.63 -1.08 -2.63
C ALA A 46 -1.02 0.39 -2.88
N TRP A 47 -0.59 0.97 -4.00
CA TRP A 47 -0.99 2.33 -4.36
C TRP A 47 -2.50 2.46 -4.50
N GLN A 48 -3.16 1.55 -5.21
CA GLN A 48 -4.61 1.60 -5.41
C GLN A 48 -5.39 1.52 -4.09
N VAL A 49 -4.98 0.62 -3.19
CA VAL A 49 -5.64 0.45 -1.88
C VAL A 49 -5.34 1.62 -0.96
N CYS A 50 -4.09 2.10 -0.91
CA CYS A 50 -3.71 3.31 -0.16
C CYS A 50 -4.55 4.52 -0.59
N ARG A 51 -4.66 4.75 -1.90
CA ARG A 51 -5.45 5.85 -2.45
C ARG A 51 -6.91 5.72 -2.04
N TYR A 52 -7.51 4.54 -2.23
CA TYR A 52 -8.90 4.32 -1.87
C TYR A 52 -9.17 4.59 -0.38
N ILE A 53 -8.33 4.05 0.52
CA ILE A 53 -8.50 4.26 1.96
C ILE A 53 -8.30 5.73 2.34
N ASN A 54 -7.33 6.40 1.73
CA ASN A 54 -7.09 7.82 1.98
C ASN A 54 -8.27 8.69 1.53
N ASP A 55 -8.85 8.40 0.36
CA ASP A 55 -9.99 9.13 -0.18
C ASP A 55 -11.27 8.91 0.65
N HIS A 56 -11.39 7.76 1.33
CA HIS A 56 -12.55 7.38 2.15
C HIS A 56 -12.20 7.25 3.64
N LEU A 57 -11.21 8.02 4.12
CA LEU A 57 -10.67 7.88 5.47
C LEU A 57 -11.72 8.15 6.56
N ALA A 58 -12.73 8.98 6.30
CA ALA A 58 -13.81 9.24 7.26
C ALA A 58 -14.86 8.11 7.29
N GLU A 59 -14.99 7.36 6.19
CA GLU A 59 -16.08 6.41 5.97
C GLU A 59 -15.69 4.98 6.34
N ILE A 60 -14.41 4.61 6.15
CA ILE A 60 -13.90 3.27 6.45
C ILE A 60 -13.44 3.23 7.91
N PRO A 61 -14.04 2.39 8.78
CA PRO A 61 -13.57 2.25 10.16
C PRO A 61 -12.11 1.80 10.25
N LYS A 62 -11.34 2.28 11.24
CA LYS A 62 -9.91 1.95 11.42
C LYS A 62 -9.65 0.43 11.40
N ALA A 63 -10.50 -0.35 12.08
CA ALA A 63 -10.40 -1.81 12.09
C ALA A 63 -10.51 -2.45 10.69
N ARG A 64 -11.37 -1.92 9.82
CA ARG A 64 -11.55 -2.42 8.45
C ARG A 64 -10.38 -2.06 7.54
N ARG A 65 -9.71 -0.92 7.80
CA ARG A 65 -8.48 -0.55 7.08
C ARG A 65 -7.39 -1.58 7.31
N GLY A 66 -7.15 -1.99 8.56
CA GLY A 66 -6.16 -3.01 8.89
C GLY A 66 -6.36 -4.31 8.12
N VAL A 67 -7.61 -4.74 7.93
CA VAL A 67 -7.93 -5.94 7.13
C VAL A 67 -7.51 -5.78 5.66
N TYR A 68 -7.76 -4.61 5.07
CA TYR A 68 -7.37 -4.34 3.68
C TYR A 68 -5.86 -4.21 3.49
N LEU A 69 -5.17 -3.68 4.49
CA LEU A 69 -3.74 -3.37 4.38
C LEU A 69 -2.83 -4.56 4.73
N ALA A 70 -3.24 -5.41 5.67
CA ALA A 70 -2.36 -6.41 6.28
C ALA A 70 -1.66 -7.35 5.28
N SER A 71 -2.41 -7.92 4.32
CA SER A 71 -1.82 -8.85 3.33
C SER A 71 -0.82 -8.12 2.43
N ILE A 72 -1.24 -7.01 1.81
CA ILE A 72 -0.41 -6.24 0.87
C ILE A 72 0.85 -5.73 1.57
N ARG A 73 0.71 -5.20 2.79
CA ARG A 73 1.85 -4.77 3.61
C ARG A 73 2.82 -5.91 3.86
N SER A 74 2.34 -7.07 4.31
CA SER A 74 3.22 -8.22 4.59
C SER A 74 4.02 -8.65 3.36
N HIS A 75 3.43 -8.62 2.17
CA HIS A 75 4.14 -8.94 0.93
C HIS A 75 5.13 -7.83 0.53
N MET A 76 4.75 -6.56 0.67
CA MET A 76 5.67 -5.44 0.43
C MET A 76 6.87 -5.45 1.36
N GLU A 77 6.70 -5.77 2.65
CA GLU A 77 7.81 -5.86 3.61
C GLU A 77 8.82 -6.93 3.18
N LYS A 78 8.34 -8.12 2.78
CA LYS A 78 9.18 -9.20 2.26
C LYS A 78 9.93 -8.80 0.99
N LEU A 79 9.34 -7.93 0.18
CA LEU A 79 9.93 -7.44 -1.06
C LEU A 79 10.73 -6.14 -0.90
N SER A 80 10.81 -5.56 0.30
CA SER A 80 11.37 -4.22 0.54
C SER A 80 12.74 -3.98 -0.10
N GLU A 81 13.62 -4.98 -0.07
CA GLU A 81 14.94 -4.90 -0.71
C GLU A 81 14.88 -4.74 -2.24
N SER A 82 13.87 -5.32 -2.88
CA SER A 82 13.64 -5.26 -4.34
C SER A 82 12.76 -4.10 -4.80
N LEU A 83 12.09 -3.41 -3.88
CA LEU A 83 11.28 -2.22 -4.20
C LEU A 83 12.17 -1.01 -4.55
N ASP A 84 11.73 -0.19 -5.49
CA ASP A 84 12.32 1.12 -5.73
C ASP A 84 11.90 2.13 -4.63
N ALA A 85 12.43 3.36 -4.69
CA ALA A 85 12.11 4.40 -3.71
C ALA A 85 10.60 4.70 -3.66
N THR A 86 9.92 4.65 -4.81
CA THR A 86 8.46 4.86 -4.88
C THR A 86 7.71 3.70 -4.20
N GLY A 87 8.10 2.46 -4.43
CA GLY A 87 7.56 1.28 -3.74
C GLY A 87 7.78 1.37 -2.22
N LEU A 88 8.96 1.78 -1.77
CA LEU A 88 9.25 2.01 -0.35
C LEU A 88 8.41 3.15 0.24
N SER A 89 8.15 4.22 -0.52
CA SER A 89 7.26 5.31 -0.09
C SER A 89 5.81 4.83 0.10
N ARG A 90 5.34 3.91 -0.76
CA ARG A 90 4.01 3.29 -0.66
C ARG A 90 3.93 2.39 0.57
N LEU A 91 4.97 1.60 0.85
CA LEU A 91 5.08 0.80 2.06
C LEU A 91 5.07 1.67 3.31
N ALA A 92 5.83 2.76 3.33
CA ALA A 92 5.82 3.72 4.43
C ALA A 92 4.42 4.33 4.66
N TRP A 93 3.70 4.63 3.58
CA TRP A 93 2.33 5.14 3.67
C TRP A 93 1.33 4.13 4.25
N LEU A 94 1.49 2.83 3.94
CA LEU A 94 0.68 1.78 4.56
C LEU A 94 0.81 1.80 6.09
N PHE A 95 2.04 1.88 6.59
CA PHE A 95 2.29 1.98 8.03
C PHE A 95 1.71 3.26 8.65
N LEU A 96 1.74 4.40 7.94
CA LEU A 96 1.06 5.62 8.40
C LEU A 96 -0.46 5.45 8.55
N LEU A 97 -1.10 4.72 7.63
CA LEU A 97 -2.54 4.44 7.70
C LEU A 97 -2.88 3.52 8.89
N GLU A 98 -1.92 2.72 9.34
CA GLU A 98 -2.01 1.86 10.52
C GLU A 98 -1.53 2.55 11.81
N ASP A 99 -1.10 3.81 11.74
CA ASP A 99 -0.57 4.59 12.88
C ASP A 99 0.79 4.09 13.41
N ASP A 100 1.54 3.36 12.59
CA ASP A 100 2.87 2.84 12.88
C ASP A 100 3.95 3.80 12.35
N GLN A 101 4.21 4.86 13.11
CA GLN A 101 5.20 5.87 12.75
C GLN A 101 6.64 5.33 12.66
N PRO A 102 7.12 4.44 13.56
CA PRO A 102 8.47 3.90 13.47
C PRO A 102 8.74 3.17 12.14
N ASN A 103 7.84 2.29 11.71
CA ASN A 103 8.01 1.58 10.44
C ASN A 103 7.80 2.51 9.23
N ALA A 104 6.87 3.46 9.30
CA ALA A 104 6.72 4.48 8.28
C ALA A 104 8.02 5.28 8.06
N TRP A 105 8.67 5.71 9.15
CA TRP A 105 9.95 6.42 9.09
C TRP A 105 11.04 5.54 8.47
N LYS A 106 11.15 4.29 8.95
CA LYS A 106 12.15 3.32 8.47
C LYS A 106 12.10 3.18 6.94
N TYR A 107 10.94 2.85 6.39
CA TYR A 107 10.82 2.57 4.95
C TYR A 107 10.89 3.84 4.10
N ALA A 108 10.41 4.99 4.59
CA ALA A 108 10.59 6.25 3.88
C ALA A 108 12.07 6.64 3.81
N ASN A 109 12.82 6.47 4.90
CA ASN A 109 14.25 6.72 4.95
C ASN A 109 15.05 5.74 4.07
N GLU A 110 14.69 4.45 4.05
CA GLU A 110 15.25 3.48 3.10
C GLU A 110 14.99 3.89 1.64
N GLY A 111 13.80 4.42 1.34
CA GLY A 111 13.48 4.97 0.02
C GLY A 111 14.37 6.16 -0.33
N CYS A 112 14.58 7.11 0.58
CA CYS A 112 15.50 8.24 0.38
C CYS A 112 16.96 7.80 0.19
N LYS A 113 17.39 6.69 0.80
CA LYS A 113 18.73 6.12 0.55
C LYS A 113 18.86 5.58 -0.87
N LYS A 114 17.78 5.07 -1.47
CA LYS A 114 17.76 4.60 -2.87
C LYS A 114 17.65 5.75 -3.87
N ASP A 115 16.84 6.76 -3.56
CA ASP A 115 16.68 7.97 -4.34
C ASP A 115 16.44 9.16 -3.40
N SER A 116 17.47 9.96 -3.21
CA SER A 116 17.43 11.12 -2.30
C SER A 116 16.56 12.26 -2.82
N ALA A 117 16.17 12.24 -4.10
CA ALA A 117 15.26 13.21 -4.69
C ALA A 117 13.81 12.73 -4.68
N ASN A 118 13.51 11.55 -4.13
CA ASN A 118 12.15 11.00 -4.12
C ASN A 118 11.21 11.86 -3.26
N GLY A 119 10.39 12.67 -3.93
CA GLY A 119 9.48 13.61 -3.27
C GLY A 119 8.41 12.95 -2.38
N HIS A 120 8.10 11.67 -2.59
CA HIS A 120 7.15 10.96 -1.73
C HIS A 120 7.77 10.60 -0.37
N CYS A 121 8.97 10.02 -0.39
CA CYS A 121 9.71 9.71 0.84
C CYS A 121 9.99 10.97 1.66
N ILE A 122 10.46 12.04 1.02
CA ILE A 122 10.74 13.33 1.69
C ILE A 122 9.49 13.85 2.41
N LYS A 123 8.35 13.92 1.73
CA LYS A 123 7.09 14.40 2.32
C LYS A 123 6.62 13.56 3.51
N ILE A 124 6.85 12.23 3.46
CA ILE A 124 6.52 11.34 4.57
C ILE A 124 7.40 11.65 5.79
N LEU A 125 8.71 11.78 5.59
CA LEU A 125 9.64 12.11 6.67
C LEU A 125 9.34 13.48 7.28
N GLU A 126 9.14 14.51 6.45
CA GLU A 126 8.74 15.85 6.93
C GLU A 126 7.44 15.82 7.75
N ARG A 127 6.47 14.98 7.36
CA ARG A 127 5.22 14.81 8.10
C ARG A 127 5.47 14.18 9.48
N LEU A 128 6.33 13.17 9.54
CA LEU A 128 6.68 12.46 10.76
C LEU A 128 7.47 13.35 11.73
N ASP A 129 8.45 14.11 11.22
CA ASP A 129 9.24 15.04 12.04
C ASP A 129 8.36 16.11 12.68
N ARG A 130 7.40 16.67 11.93
CA ARG A 130 6.43 17.65 12.47
C ARG A 130 5.51 17.05 13.55
N ALA A 131 5.25 15.75 13.51
CA ALA A 131 4.43 15.08 14.51
C ALA A 131 5.18 14.86 15.84
N GLN A 132 6.50 14.70 15.80
CA GLN A 132 7.35 14.51 16.98
C GLN A 132 7.69 15.81 17.72
N MET A 133 7.54 16.97 17.05
CA MET A 133 7.77 18.30 17.64
C MET A 133 6.54 18.89 18.35
N LYS A 134 5.44 18.14 18.44
CA LYS A 134 4.20 18.54 19.14
C LYS A 134 4.05 17.77 20.44
#